data_AF-A0A8I0G7U4-F1
#
_entry.id   AF-A0A8I0G7U4-F1
#
_cell.length_a   1.000
_cell.length_b   1.000
_cell.length_c   1.000
_cell.angle_alpha   90.00
_cell.angle_beta   90.00
_cell.angle_gamma   90.00
#
_symmetry.space_group_name_H-M   'P 1'
#
loop_
_entity.id
_entity.type
_entity.pdbx_description
1 polymer ?
#
loop_
_entity_poly.entity_id
_entity_poly.type
_entity_poly.pdbx_seq_one_letter_code
_entity_poly.pdbx_strand_id
1 'polypeptide(L)'
;MTWQNVPYAFEKTTGELTLVIEKLPPIEISSSFPFETLITALAGVIAAGITGWVAYRAIKENFALATLQAHLNTNKELAQQIRFASAEHVTDVIMLASTFEQWHLVGNKNMDILAKGVFPEEIQVPIKAAEISKNKLLLLIRPDEEGCKLITLTADLQKALKVCFTKGYFTPEEKKSFVDAQNAFIFGCHEYINQSLS
;
A
#
# COMPACT_ATOMS: atom_id res chain seq x y z
N MET A 1 -26.36 -24.52 -46.24
CA MET A 1 -26.23 -23.07 -45.98
C MET A 1 -26.57 -22.85 -44.51
N THR A 2 -25.63 -22.27 -43.75
CA THR A 2 -25.73 -21.65 -42.40
C THR A 2 -26.61 -22.39 -41.37
N TRP A 3 -26.13 -23.23 -40.44
CA TRP A 3 -25.00 -23.16 -39.48
C TRP A 3 -25.02 -21.97 -38.50
N GLN A 4 -24.88 -22.34 -37.21
CA GLN A 4 -24.55 -21.59 -35.97
C GLN A 4 -25.72 -21.19 -35.06
N ASN A 5 -25.82 -21.55 -33.79
CA ASN A 5 -25.09 -22.45 -32.89
C ASN A 5 -25.96 -22.58 -31.61
N VAL A 6 -26.36 -23.80 -31.23
CA VAL A 6 -26.80 -24.09 -29.86
C VAL A 6 -25.59 -24.73 -29.17
N PRO A 7 -25.27 -24.36 -27.92
CA PRO A 7 -25.32 -25.40 -26.91
C PRO A 7 -25.82 -24.86 -25.56
N TYR A 8 -26.68 -25.65 -24.92
CA TYR A 8 -27.06 -25.47 -23.52
C TYR A 8 -25.83 -25.45 -22.61
N ALA A 9 -25.92 -24.71 -21.49
CA ALA A 9 -25.20 -25.05 -20.27
C ALA A 9 -26.19 -25.16 -19.10
N PHE A 10 -25.83 -26.12 -18.24
CA PHE A 10 -26.56 -26.78 -17.17
C PHE A 10 -27.15 -25.92 -16.04
N GLU A 11 -28.06 -26.57 -15.32
CA GLU A 11 -28.67 -26.23 -14.04
C GLU A 11 -27.72 -25.76 -12.91
N LYS A 12 -28.28 -24.88 -12.05
CA LYS A 12 -28.56 -25.05 -10.60
C LYS A 12 -27.91 -24.05 -9.62
N THR A 13 -28.83 -23.49 -8.81
CA THR A 13 -28.69 -22.91 -7.45
C THR A 13 -27.89 -21.61 -7.35
N THR A 14 -28.43 -20.48 -6.88
CA THR A 14 -29.38 -20.25 -5.78
C THR A 14 -30.04 -18.88 -5.93
N GLY A 15 -31.36 -18.84 -5.76
CA GLY A 15 -32.03 -17.75 -5.04
C GLY A 15 -32.34 -16.47 -5.80
N GLU A 16 -33.23 -16.51 -6.79
CA GLU A 16 -34.10 -15.37 -7.10
C GLU A 16 -35.40 -15.85 -7.74
N LEU A 17 -36.49 -15.79 -6.97
CA LEU A 17 -37.85 -15.99 -7.47
C LEU A 17 -38.28 -14.69 -8.15
N THR A 18 -37.98 -14.54 -9.43
CA THR A 18 -38.60 -13.51 -10.28
C THR A 18 -39.93 -14.05 -10.81
N LEU A 19 -41.03 -13.64 -10.17
CA LEU A 19 -42.38 -13.85 -10.68
C LEU A 19 -42.66 -12.77 -11.73
N VAL A 20 -42.54 -13.13 -13.01
CA VAL A 20 -43.00 -12.29 -14.13
C VAL A 20 -44.51 -12.43 -14.24
N ILE A 21 -45.26 -11.38 -13.94
CA ILE A 21 -46.72 -11.32 -14.15
C ILE A 21 -46.97 -10.77 -15.56
N GLU A 22 -47.18 -11.66 -16.53
CA GLU A 22 -47.73 -11.33 -17.84
C GLU A 22 -49.24 -11.07 -17.71
N LYS A 23 -49.67 -9.82 -17.96
CA LYS A 23 -51.06 -9.29 -18.01
C LYS A 23 -51.83 -9.18 -16.68
N LEU A 24 -52.07 -7.92 -16.28
CA LEU A 24 -53.13 -7.55 -15.35
C LEU A 24 -54.50 -7.51 -16.10
N PRO A 25 -55.59 -8.05 -15.52
CA PRO A 25 -56.93 -7.92 -16.09
C PRO A 25 -57.47 -6.48 -15.92
N PRO A 26 -58.31 -5.98 -16.83
CA PRO A 26 -58.88 -4.64 -16.73
C PRO A 26 -59.92 -4.61 -15.60
N ILE A 27 -59.71 -3.71 -14.64
CA ILE A 27 -60.64 -3.48 -13.54
C ILE A 27 -61.67 -2.44 -14.01
N GLU A 28 -62.90 -2.87 -14.29
CA GLU A 28 -64.04 -1.97 -14.50
C GLU A 28 -64.50 -1.43 -13.14
N ILE A 29 -64.36 -0.11 -12.95
CA ILE A 29 -64.75 0.57 -11.71
C ILE A 29 -66.20 1.02 -11.86
N SER A 30 -67.14 0.32 -11.22
CA SER A 30 -68.49 0.82 -10.97
C SER A 30 -68.76 0.98 -9.47
N SER A 31 -68.75 2.26 -9.05
CA SER A 31 -69.30 2.86 -7.82
C SER A 31 -68.52 2.85 -6.50
N SER A 32 -68.59 4.05 -5.87
CA SER A 32 -68.46 4.44 -4.45
C SER A 32 -67.14 4.12 -3.73
N PHE A 33 -66.27 5.14 -3.63
CA PHE A 33 -64.98 5.18 -2.93
C PHE A 33 -64.83 4.14 -1.80
N PRO A 34 -64.12 3.03 -2.06
CA PRO A 34 -64.02 1.95 -1.10
C PRO A 34 -62.81 2.18 -0.17
N PHE A 35 -63.02 1.84 1.09
CA PHE A 35 -62.00 1.77 2.15
C PHE A 35 -60.76 0.98 1.70
N GLU A 36 -60.93 0.03 0.78
CA GLU A 36 -59.86 -0.75 0.13
C GLU A 36 -58.88 0.11 -0.66
N THR A 37 -59.31 1.17 -1.34
CA THR A 37 -58.39 2.09 -2.05
C THR A 37 -57.53 2.89 -1.07
N LEU A 38 -58.10 3.23 0.10
CA LEU A 38 -57.39 3.91 1.18
C LEU A 38 -56.34 2.99 1.83
N ILE A 39 -56.71 1.73 2.08
CA ILE A 39 -55.78 0.70 2.61
C ILE A 39 -54.66 0.42 1.61
N THR A 40 -54.98 0.31 0.32
CA THR A 40 -53.97 0.04 -0.72
C THR A 40 -53.03 1.22 -0.89
N ALA A 41 -53.52 2.45 -0.83
CA ALA A 41 -52.69 3.67 -0.83
C ALA A 41 -51.81 3.75 0.43
N LEU A 42 -52.35 3.44 1.61
CA LEU A 42 -51.61 3.43 2.87
C LEU A 42 -50.52 2.34 2.86
N ALA A 43 -50.84 1.14 2.39
CA ALA A 43 -49.90 0.04 2.21
C ALA A 43 -48.80 0.41 1.18
N GLY A 44 -49.15 1.14 0.12
CA GLY A 44 -48.19 1.67 -0.86
C GLY A 44 -47.24 2.70 -0.25
N VAL A 45 -47.72 3.61 0.60
CA VAL A 45 -46.89 4.58 1.33
C VAL A 45 -45.98 3.88 2.34
N ILE A 46 -46.47 2.88 3.07
CA ILE A 46 -45.67 2.08 4.00
C ILE A 46 -44.59 1.29 3.24
N ALA A 47 -44.94 0.66 2.12
CA ALA A 47 -43.98 -0.06 1.28
C ALA A 47 -42.92 0.87 0.67
N ALA A 48 -43.30 2.08 0.22
CA ALA A 48 -42.39 3.12 -0.23
C ALA A 48 -41.46 3.63 0.90
N GLY A 49 -41.99 3.75 2.12
CA GLY A 49 -41.21 4.13 3.30
C GLY A 49 -40.21 3.05 3.72
N ILE A 50 -40.62 1.77 3.69
CA ILE A 50 -39.74 0.63 3.97
C ILE A 50 -38.64 0.54 2.91
N THR A 51 -38.99 0.62 1.62
CA THR A 51 -38.00 0.59 0.53
C THR A 51 -37.05 1.79 0.58
N GLY A 52 -37.55 3.00 0.87
CA GLY A 52 -36.72 4.18 1.08
C GLY A 52 -35.77 4.06 2.28
N TRP A 53 -36.23 3.47 3.39
CA TRP A 53 -35.40 3.21 4.57
C TRP A 53 -34.33 2.14 4.31
N VAL A 54 -34.69 1.05 3.62
CA VAL A 54 -33.76 -0.01 3.21
C VAL A 54 -32.71 0.56 2.24
N ALA A 55 -33.13 1.36 1.25
CA ALA A 55 -32.22 2.04 0.34
C ALA A 55 -31.29 3.00 1.08
N TYR A 56 -31.80 3.78 2.03
CA TYR A 56 -30.97 4.66 2.86
C TYR A 56 -29.93 3.89 3.68
N ARG A 57 -30.34 2.77 4.31
CA ARG A 57 -29.41 1.88 5.04
C ARG A 57 -28.35 1.29 4.11
N ALA A 58 -28.76 0.79 2.94
CA ALA A 58 -27.84 0.23 1.95
C ALA A 58 -26.85 1.28 1.43
N ILE A 59 -27.30 2.52 1.18
CA ILE A 59 -26.43 3.64 0.80
C ILE A 59 -25.43 3.96 1.92
N LYS A 60 -25.88 4.00 3.18
CA LYS A 60 -25.01 4.26 4.34
C LYS A 60 -23.92 3.20 4.50
N GLU A 61 -24.28 1.93 4.39
CA GLU A 61 -23.32 0.81 4.42
C GLU A 61 -22.37 0.86 3.22
N ASN A 62 -22.87 1.15 2.01
CA ASN A 62 -22.02 1.32 0.83
C ASN A 62 -21.02 2.47 0.96
N PHE A 63 -21.42 3.59 1.57
CA PHE A 63 -20.48 4.68 1.85
C PHE A 63 -19.40 4.28 2.86
N ALA A 64 -19.75 3.53 3.91
CA ALA A 64 -18.79 3.00 4.87
C ALA A 64 -17.81 2.00 4.22
N LEU A 65 -18.31 1.16 3.31
CA LEU A 65 -17.48 0.24 2.53
C LEU A 65 -16.55 0.99 1.57
N ALA A 66 -17.06 2.02 0.88
CA ALA A 66 -16.27 2.81 -0.05
C ALA A 66 -15.15 3.58 0.65
N THR A 67 -15.41 4.16 1.83
CA THR A 67 -14.38 4.86 2.62
C THR A 67 -13.32 3.88 3.13
N LEU A 68 -13.73 2.70 3.61
CA LEU A 68 -12.80 1.66 4.03
C LEU A 68 -11.94 1.16 2.85
N GLN A 69 -12.54 0.95 1.68
CA GLN A 69 -11.81 0.54 0.48
C GLN A 69 -10.84 1.62 -0.01
N ALA A 70 -11.23 2.89 0.05
CA ALA A 70 -10.33 4.00 -0.26
C ALA A 70 -9.13 4.02 0.69
N HIS A 71 -9.37 3.86 1.99
CA HIS A 71 -8.31 3.81 3.00
C HIS A 71 -7.35 2.63 2.78
N LEU A 72 -7.87 1.43 2.49
CA LEU A 72 -7.06 0.25 2.18
C LEU A 72 -6.21 0.45 0.92
N ASN A 73 -6.77 1.08 -0.12
CA ASN A 73 -6.01 1.41 -1.33
C ASN A 73 -4.88 2.40 -1.05
N THR A 74 -5.14 3.46 -0.29
CA THR A 74 -4.11 4.42 0.12
C THR A 74 -3.00 3.77 0.93
N ASN A 75 -3.35 2.91 1.90
CA ASN A 75 -2.37 2.16 2.67
C ASN A 75 -1.52 1.22 1.80
N LYS A 76 -2.16 0.52 0.85
CA LYS A 76 -1.45 -0.36 -0.10
C LYS A 76 -0.47 0.42 -0.98
N GLU A 77 -0.88 1.59 -1.47
CA GLU A 77 -0.02 2.46 -2.27
C GLU A 77 1.17 2.95 -1.44
N LEU A 78 0.93 3.44 -0.22
CA LEU A 78 1.98 3.90 0.68
C LEU A 78 2.95 2.77 1.05
N ALA A 79 2.44 1.56 1.31
CA ALA A 79 3.27 0.38 1.54
C ALA A 79 4.16 0.04 0.34
N GLN A 80 3.64 0.18 -0.89
CA GLN A 80 4.46 0.00 -2.11
C GLN A 80 5.54 1.08 -2.23
N GLN A 81 5.20 2.35 -2.00
CA GLN A 81 6.17 3.44 -2.03
C GLN A 81 7.30 3.24 -1.01
N ILE A 82 6.97 2.78 0.21
CA ILE A 82 7.97 2.45 1.23
C ILE A 82 8.84 1.28 0.79
N ARG A 83 8.29 0.21 0.19
CA ARG A 83 9.09 -0.90 -0.32
C ARG A 83 10.09 -0.43 -1.38
N PHE A 84 9.65 0.40 -2.33
CA PHE A 84 10.52 0.94 -3.36
C PHE A 84 11.61 1.86 -2.77
N ALA A 85 11.23 2.80 -1.91
CA ALA A 85 12.19 3.71 -1.28
C ALA A 85 13.19 2.98 -0.37
N SER A 86 12.74 1.94 0.34
CA SER A 86 13.60 1.12 1.21
C SER A 86 14.60 0.29 0.38
N ALA A 87 14.13 -0.32 -0.72
CA ALA A 87 14.99 -1.09 -1.61
C ALA A 87 16.03 -0.20 -2.31
N GLU A 88 15.61 0.99 -2.76
CA GLU A 88 16.49 2.01 -3.31
C GLU A 88 17.55 2.43 -2.29
N HIS A 89 17.13 2.75 -1.06
CA HIS A 89 18.05 3.16 0.00
C HIS A 89 19.10 2.10 0.36
N VAL A 90 18.68 0.84 0.55
CA VAL A 90 19.62 -0.26 0.83
C VAL A 90 20.59 -0.46 -0.31
N THR A 91 20.10 -0.41 -1.55
CA THR A 91 20.94 -0.57 -2.74
C THR A 91 21.97 0.55 -2.83
N ASP A 92 21.56 1.81 -2.65
CA ASP A 92 22.47 2.96 -2.68
C ASP A 92 23.54 2.85 -1.58
N VAL A 93 23.17 2.42 -0.39
CA VAL A 93 24.10 2.21 0.73
C VAL A 93 25.12 1.10 0.42
N ILE A 94 24.69 -0.01 -0.17
CA ILE A 94 25.58 -1.10 -0.61
C ILE A 94 26.53 -0.63 -1.72
N MET A 95 26.00 0.09 -2.71
CA MET A 95 26.78 0.63 -3.83
C MET A 95 27.80 1.65 -3.34
N LEU A 96 27.42 2.50 -2.40
CA LEU A 96 28.29 3.48 -1.76
C LEU A 96 29.42 2.78 -0.98
N ALA A 97 29.10 1.77 -0.17
CA ALA A 97 30.11 0.97 0.52
C ALA A 97 31.09 0.32 -0.47
N SER A 98 30.58 -0.34 -1.51
CA SER A 98 31.39 -1.05 -2.50
C SER A 98 32.28 -0.08 -3.30
N THR A 99 31.75 1.07 -3.70
CA THR A 99 32.50 2.09 -4.43
C THR A 99 33.60 2.68 -3.56
N PHE A 100 33.32 2.92 -2.28
CA PHE A 100 34.31 3.44 -1.35
C PHE A 100 35.44 2.44 -1.07
N GLU A 101 35.11 1.15 -0.85
CA GLU A 101 36.11 0.09 -0.69
C GLU A 101 37.00 -0.04 -1.94
N GLN A 102 36.40 -0.06 -3.13
CA GLN A 102 37.16 -0.14 -4.39
C GLN A 102 38.07 1.08 -4.57
N TRP A 103 37.56 2.28 -4.28
CA TRP A 103 38.34 3.50 -4.34
C TRP A 103 39.55 3.46 -3.39
N HIS A 104 39.37 2.95 -2.18
CA HIS A 104 40.42 2.83 -1.16
C HIS A 104 41.47 1.75 -1.52
N LEU A 105 41.04 0.62 -2.08
CA LEU A 105 41.95 -0.50 -2.43
C LEU A 105 42.78 -0.24 -3.70
N VAL A 106 42.21 0.44 -4.70
CA VAL A 106 42.87 0.68 -5.99
C VAL A 106 43.81 1.89 -5.93
N GLY A 107 43.44 2.90 -5.14
CA GLY A 107 44.24 4.08 -4.96
C GLY A 107 44.81 4.08 -3.55
N ASN A 108 46.14 3.99 -3.41
CA ASN A 108 46.86 4.28 -2.16
C ASN A 108 46.69 5.78 -1.81
N LYS A 109 45.45 6.18 -1.52
CA LYS A 109 44.93 7.55 -1.56
C LYS A 109 44.81 8.08 -0.14
N ASN A 110 45.28 9.32 0.02
CA ASN A 110 45.44 9.94 1.32
C ASN A 110 44.09 10.18 2.02
N MET A 111 43.83 9.45 3.11
CA MET A 111 42.63 9.55 3.93
C MET A 111 42.49 10.92 4.63
N ASP A 112 43.59 11.70 4.72
CA ASP A 112 43.59 13.06 5.28
C ASP A 112 42.66 14.02 4.52
N ILE A 113 42.42 13.76 3.23
CA ILE A 113 41.54 14.58 2.38
C ILE A 113 40.07 14.32 2.73
N LEU A 114 39.72 13.08 3.07
CA LEU A 114 38.39 12.72 3.54
C LEU A 114 38.09 13.30 4.92
N ALA A 115 39.09 13.34 5.80
CA ALA A 115 38.97 13.96 7.13
C ALA A 115 38.68 15.47 7.06
N LYS A 116 39.06 16.13 5.95
CA LYS A 116 38.76 17.53 5.64
C LYS A 116 37.39 17.72 4.96
N GLY A 117 36.61 16.64 4.78
CA GLY A 117 35.29 16.67 4.16
C GLY A 117 35.32 16.79 2.63
N VAL A 118 36.49 16.63 2.00
CA VAL A 118 36.62 16.69 0.53
C VAL A 118 36.53 15.27 -0.02
N PHE A 119 35.37 14.93 -0.57
CA PHE A 119 35.17 13.64 -1.22
C PHE A 119 35.53 13.72 -2.72
N PRO A 120 36.19 12.71 -3.29
CA PRO A 120 36.39 12.60 -4.74
C PRO A 120 35.06 12.52 -5.49
N GLU A 121 35.02 13.03 -6.72
CA GLU A 121 33.82 13.07 -7.56
C GLU A 121 33.17 11.68 -7.74
N GLU A 122 34.03 10.64 -7.85
CA GLU A 122 33.67 9.22 -7.92
C GLU A 122 32.83 8.73 -6.71
N ILE A 123 33.05 9.31 -5.52
CA ILE A 123 32.36 8.97 -4.28
C ILE A 123 31.20 9.95 -4.00
N GLN A 124 31.31 11.21 -4.45
CA GLN A 124 30.27 12.21 -4.26
C GLN A 124 28.91 11.79 -4.86
N VAL A 125 28.93 11.15 -6.03
CA VAL A 125 27.71 10.70 -6.71
C VAL A 125 26.97 9.63 -5.89
N PRO A 126 27.61 8.52 -5.46
CA PRO A 126 26.99 7.55 -4.56
C PRO A 126 26.56 8.13 -3.20
N ILE A 127 27.34 9.04 -2.61
CA ILE A 127 26.95 9.70 -1.34
C ILE A 127 25.65 10.49 -1.52
N LYS A 128 25.56 11.28 -2.59
CA LYS A 128 24.38 12.08 -2.89
C LYS A 128 23.16 11.18 -3.14
N ALA A 129 23.32 10.09 -3.89
CA ALA A 129 22.25 9.13 -4.14
C ALA A 129 21.72 8.54 -2.83
N ALA A 130 22.61 8.03 -1.98
CA ALA A 130 22.26 7.47 -0.67
C ALA A 130 21.56 8.48 0.26
N GLU A 131 21.97 9.75 0.22
CA GLU A 131 21.33 10.80 1.02
C GLU A 131 19.93 11.15 0.50
N ILE A 132 19.75 11.19 -0.83
CA ILE A 132 18.44 11.42 -1.44
C ILE A 132 17.48 10.27 -1.12
N SER A 133 17.91 9.02 -1.29
CA SER A 133 17.06 7.85 -1.01
C SER A 133 16.73 7.73 0.47
N LYS A 134 17.66 8.07 1.37
CA LYS A 134 17.40 8.18 2.81
C LYS A 134 16.29 9.20 3.08
N ASN A 135 16.43 10.42 2.57
CA ASN A 135 15.45 11.48 2.82
C ASN A 135 14.08 11.14 2.23
N LYS A 136 14.06 10.52 1.04
CA LYS A 136 12.83 10.01 0.41
C LYS A 136 12.13 8.99 1.31
N LEU A 137 12.87 8.06 1.88
CA LEU A 137 12.32 7.06 2.80
C LEU A 137 11.79 7.71 4.09
N LEU A 138 12.59 8.57 4.74
CA LEU A 138 12.22 9.20 6.00
C LEU A 138 10.95 10.05 5.90
N LEU A 139 10.71 10.68 4.74
CA LEU A 139 9.49 11.46 4.48
C LEU A 139 8.24 10.60 4.30
N LEU A 140 8.38 9.31 3.97
CA LEU A 140 7.27 8.37 3.82
C LEU A 140 6.88 7.70 5.15
N ILE A 141 7.79 7.71 6.13
CA ILE A 141 7.59 7.09 7.44
C ILE A 141 6.77 8.04 8.32
N ARG A 142 5.72 7.50 8.94
CA ARG A 142 4.93 8.25 9.93
C ARG A 142 5.73 8.34 11.24
N PRO A 143 5.69 9.46 11.96
CA PRO A 143 6.39 9.60 13.24
C PRO A 143 5.61 8.94 14.40
N ASP A 144 5.21 7.67 14.22
CA ASP A 144 4.63 6.82 15.25
C ASP A 144 5.71 5.93 15.89
N GLU A 145 5.33 5.09 16.86
CA GLU A 145 6.27 4.22 17.58
C GLU A 145 7.03 3.29 16.62
N GLU A 146 6.32 2.66 15.69
CA GLU A 146 6.90 1.76 14.69
C GLU A 146 7.78 2.51 13.69
N GLY A 147 7.36 3.71 13.27
CA GLY A 147 8.16 4.57 12.42
C GLY A 147 9.45 5.02 13.10
N CYS A 148 9.42 5.34 14.39
CA CYS A 148 10.63 5.64 15.17
C CYS A 148 11.60 4.44 15.23
N LYS A 149 11.08 3.22 15.36
CA LYS A 149 11.91 2.00 15.29
C LYS A 149 12.58 1.86 13.92
N LEU A 150 11.83 2.05 12.83
CA LEU A 150 12.39 1.99 11.48
C LEU A 150 13.43 3.09 11.22
N ILE A 151 13.19 4.30 11.71
CA ILE A 151 14.17 5.40 11.65
C ILE A 151 15.45 5.03 12.42
N THR A 152 15.33 4.37 13.57
CA THR A 152 16.48 3.91 14.36
C THR A 152 17.30 2.88 13.58
N LEU A 153 16.64 1.90 12.94
CA LEU A 153 17.31 0.91 12.08
C LEU A 153 18.01 1.57 10.88
N THR A 154 17.42 2.62 10.33
CA THR A 154 18.06 3.43 9.27
C THR A 154 19.35 4.10 9.78
N ALA A 155 19.31 4.65 11.00
CA ALA A 155 20.48 5.25 11.63
C ALA A 155 21.57 4.22 11.96
N ASP A 156 21.19 3.02 12.40
CA ASP A 156 22.12 1.91 12.67
C ASP A 156 22.83 1.43 11.40
N LEU A 157 22.09 1.33 10.29
CA LEU A 157 22.67 1.04 8.98
C LEU A 157 23.69 2.11 8.56
N GLN A 158 23.35 3.39 8.74
CA GLN A 158 24.27 4.50 8.46
C GLN A 158 25.52 4.47 9.37
N LYS A 159 25.34 4.11 10.64
CA LYS A 159 26.44 3.96 11.61
C LYS A 159 27.38 2.83 11.21
N ALA A 160 26.83 1.69 10.76
CA ALA A 160 27.63 0.58 10.26
C ALA A 160 28.42 0.98 8.99
N LEU A 161 27.80 1.73 8.07
CA LEU A 161 28.48 2.27 6.89
C LEU A 161 29.63 3.22 7.26
N LYS A 162 29.44 4.08 8.28
CA LYS A 162 30.45 5.05 8.71
C LYS A 162 31.77 4.41 9.15
N VAL A 163 31.73 3.17 9.63
CA VAL A 163 32.93 2.40 9.97
C VAL A 163 33.84 2.24 8.75
N CYS A 164 33.26 1.91 7.58
CA CYS A 164 33.99 1.83 6.31
C CYS A 164 34.63 3.17 5.95
N PHE A 165 33.88 4.28 6.03
CA PHE A 165 34.44 5.61 5.73
C PHE A 165 35.58 6.03 6.64
N THR A 166 35.62 5.51 7.87
CA THR A 166 36.67 5.85 8.84
C THR A 166 37.94 5.04 8.59
N LYS A 167 37.81 3.76 8.21
CA LYS A 167 38.95 2.83 8.05
C LYS A 167 39.43 2.66 6.61
N GLY A 168 38.59 2.96 5.62
CA GLY A 168 38.88 2.73 4.20
C GLY A 168 38.33 1.40 3.68
N TYR A 169 38.13 0.42 4.55
CA TYR A 169 37.69 -0.93 4.20
C TYR A 169 36.93 -1.56 5.38
N PHE A 170 36.11 -2.58 5.09
CA PHE A 170 35.55 -3.44 6.14
C PHE A 170 36.48 -4.60 6.47
N THR A 171 36.73 -4.84 7.75
CA THR A 171 37.19 -6.15 8.24
C THR A 171 36.09 -7.20 8.06
N PRO A 172 36.41 -8.52 8.07
CA PRO A 172 35.40 -9.57 7.95
C PRO A 172 34.25 -9.44 8.97
N GLU A 173 34.56 -9.08 10.20
CA GLU A 173 33.60 -8.88 11.29
C GLU A 173 32.71 -7.65 11.03
N GLU A 174 33.28 -6.55 10.56
CA GLU A 174 32.54 -5.32 10.24
C GLU A 174 31.66 -5.49 9.00
N LYS A 175 32.14 -6.24 8.01
CA LYS A 175 31.33 -6.61 6.84
C LYS A 175 30.12 -7.43 7.26
N LYS A 176 30.31 -8.39 8.17
CA LYS A 176 29.20 -9.15 8.76
C LYS A 176 28.23 -8.23 9.50
N SER A 177 28.73 -7.34 10.36
CA SER A 177 27.90 -6.37 11.07
C SER A 177 27.12 -5.44 10.14
N PHE A 178 27.70 -5.06 9.01
CA PHE A 178 27.05 -4.23 8.00
C PHE A 178 25.93 -4.99 7.28
N VAL A 179 26.15 -6.27 6.94
CA VAL A 179 25.12 -7.14 6.38
C VAL A 179 24.00 -7.40 7.38
N ASP A 180 24.33 -7.61 8.66
CA ASP A 180 23.33 -7.80 9.72
C ASP A 180 22.47 -6.53 9.89
N ALA A 181 23.08 -5.34 9.82
CA ALA A 181 22.34 -4.06 9.85
C ALA A 181 21.43 -3.87 8.62
N GLN A 182 21.88 -4.28 7.42
CA GLN A 182 21.05 -4.26 6.21
C GLN A 182 19.83 -5.18 6.37
N ASN A 183 20.06 -6.41 6.84
CA ASN A 183 18.98 -7.37 7.06
C ASN A 183 17.99 -6.85 8.11
N ALA A 184 18.49 -6.34 9.23
CA ALA A 184 17.66 -5.76 10.28
C ALA A 184 16.79 -4.61 9.76
N PHE A 185 17.37 -3.71 8.95
CA PHE A 185 16.62 -2.65 8.29
C PHE A 185 15.53 -3.20 7.34
N ILE A 186 15.86 -4.17 6.48
CA ILE A 186 14.89 -4.79 5.55
C ILE A 186 13.73 -5.43 6.33
N PHE A 187 14.04 -6.19 7.38
CA PHE A 187 13.02 -6.79 8.24
C PHE A 187 12.17 -5.74 8.95
N GLY A 188 12.80 -4.66 9.45
CA GLY A 188 12.10 -3.52 10.03
C GLY A 188 11.13 -2.84 9.06
N CYS A 189 11.50 -2.71 7.78
CA CYS A 189 10.58 -2.21 6.75
C CYS A 189 9.36 -3.12 6.59
N HIS A 190 9.57 -4.44 6.58
CA HIS A 190 8.47 -5.41 6.50
C HIS A 190 7.57 -5.35 7.74
N GLU A 191 8.16 -5.23 8.93
CA GLU A 191 7.44 -5.11 10.20
C GLU A 191 6.59 -3.84 10.24
N TYR A 192 7.18 -2.68 9.90
CA TYR A 192 6.46 -1.40 9.84
C TYR A 192 5.27 -1.46 8.87
N ILE A 193 5.46 -2.04 7.68
CA ILE A 193 4.36 -2.18 6.72
C ILE A 193 3.25 -3.08 7.26
N ASN A 194 3.60 -4.17 7.92
CA ASN A 194 2.65 -5.13 8.46
C ASN A 194 1.94 -4.65 9.72
N GLN A 195 2.47 -3.66 10.44
CA GLN A 195 1.86 -3.16 11.68
C GLN A 195 1.14 -1.82 11.48
N SER A 196 1.70 -0.93 10.65
CA SER A 196 1.16 0.43 10.47
C SER A 196 0.26 0.58 9.24
N LEU A 197 0.31 -0.36 8.28
CA LEU A 197 -0.35 -0.20 6.97
C LEU A 197 -1.18 -1.42 6.52
N SER A 198 -1.23 -2.50 7.31
CA SER A 198 -2.08 -3.67 7.03
C SER A 198 -3.52 -3.47 7.47
#